data_AF-A0A1B0DRC4-F1
#
_entry.id   AF-A0A1B0DRC4-F1
#
_cell.length_a   1.000
_cell.length_b   1.000
_cell.length_c   1.000
_cell.angle_alpha   90.00
_cell.angle_beta   90.00
_cell.angle_gamma   90.00
#
_symmetry.space_group_name_H-M   'P 1'
#
loop_
_entity.id
_entity.type
_entity.pdbx_description
1 polymer ?
#
loop_
_entity_poly.entity_id
_entity_poly.type
_entity_poly.pdbx_seq_one_letter_code
_entity_poly.pdbx_strand_id
1 'polypeptide(L)'
;MEYDMRQIQRPFRMAKLNLVWTKAQQRLTEPKLISLYTELKIQDKEEIAWKQLSGQNKDKEGLKEAELRKKLIGIMSTYGLLEHFDETQDPEKYKDYKAFHGPVDNYKNKSLFKDKKLNRLWEKAEVAGFSPDELQALKEEFMHHQEKVDLYYELLDDVTKNQGKRDQHVNAVNEDEIEKFNEIGTAEDLADSRAQKHDEYYHAANDLREKHRAVRDSFDRLERITAKGPNSQDFVEPKVQGLWKVAVNSDFSPDELASLKVELLHLESRLLKLRHMNAEHAISLEKYKQSSKHLDKHEKISMMEDNIKKQSRKVEKLHEDLEKRIFKHSEL
;
A
#
# COMPACT_ATOMS: atom_id res chain seq x y z
N MET A 1 18.26 36.94 13.95
CA MET A 1 19.48 36.12 13.79
C MET A 1 19.05 34.66 13.85
N GLU A 2 18.71 34.08 12.70
CA GLU A 2 18.49 32.63 12.61
C GLU A 2 19.86 31.96 12.73
N TYR A 3 20.11 31.34 13.88
CA TYR A 3 21.27 30.49 14.06
C TYR A 3 21.01 29.22 13.26
N ASP A 4 21.69 29.06 12.13
CA ASP A 4 21.64 27.83 11.33
C ASP A 4 22.24 26.68 12.16
N MET A 5 21.37 25.96 12.87
CA MET A 5 21.73 24.85 13.76
C MET A 5 22.41 23.68 13.01
N ARG A 6 22.38 23.69 11.68
CA ARG A 6 23.06 22.68 10.83
C ARG A 6 24.58 22.91 10.75
N GLN A 7 25.07 24.09 11.11
CA GLN A 7 26.51 24.40 11.08
C GLN A 7 27.24 24.01 12.36
N ILE A 8 26.51 23.62 13.42
CA ILE A 8 27.10 23.25 14.71
C ILE A 8 27.72 21.85 14.61
N GLN A 9 29.04 21.79 14.47
CA GLN A 9 29.81 20.55 14.45
C GLN A 9 30.22 20.13 15.86
N ARG A 10 29.94 18.87 16.22
CA ARG A 10 30.29 18.24 17.51
C ARG A 10 29.89 19.04 18.78
N PRO A 11 28.60 19.35 18.98
CA PRO A 11 28.15 20.12 20.13
C PRO A 11 28.25 19.41 21.49
N PHE A 12 28.37 18.08 21.51
CA PHE A 12 28.32 17.27 22.73
C PHE A 12 29.71 16.75 23.10
N ARG A 13 29.95 16.52 24.40
CA ARG A 13 31.23 15.95 24.86
C ARG A 13 31.30 14.45 24.61
N MET A 14 30.14 13.78 24.56
CA MET A 14 30.06 12.36 24.27
C MET A 14 30.07 12.04 22.77
N ALA A 15 30.96 11.13 22.33
CA ALA A 15 31.11 10.75 20.92
C ALA A 15 29.83 10.12 20.32
N LYS A 16 29.11 9.29 21.08
CA LYS A 16 27.86 8.67 20.61
C LYS A 16 26.74 9.69 20.37
N LEU A 17 26.65 10.74 21.19
CA LEU A 17 25.66 11.81 21.00
C LEU A 17 26.01 12.68 19.79
N ASN A 18 27.30 12.92 19.54
CA ASN A 18 27.76 13.57 18.31
C ASN A 18 27.42 12.75 17.05
N LEU A 19 27.51 11.43 17.10
CA LEU A 19 27.10 10.58 15.97
C LEU A 19 25.60 10.68 15.70
N VAL A 20 24.78 10.68 16.75
CA VAL A 20 23.32 10.88 16.64
C VAL A 20 23.01 12.27 16.09
N TRP A 21 23.72 13.29 16.56
CA TRP A 21 23.58 14.67 16.09
C TRP A 21 23.90 14.84 14.60
N THR A 22 25.03 14.29 14.13
CA THR A 22 25.40 14.35 12.71
C THR A 22 24.36 13.65 11.82
N LYS A 23 23.81 12.51 12.28
CA LYS A 23 22.73 11.82 11.58
C LYS A 23 21.43 12.63 11.56
N ALA A 24 21.11 13.29 12.68
CA ALA A 24 19.93 14.13 12.82
C ALA A 24 19.99 15.39 11.94
N GLN A 25 21.16 16.02 11.81
CA GLN A 25 21.36 17.19 10.95
C GLN A 25 20.98 16.92 9.48
N GLN A 26 21.21 15.70 9.00
CA GLN A 26 20.90 15.30 7.62
C GLN A 26 19.43 14.91 7.42
N ARG A 27 18.70 14.55 8.48
CA ARG A 27 17.37 13.91 8.38
C ARG A 27 16.22 14.73 8.97
N LEU A 28 16.49 15.61 9.92
CA LEU A 28 15.45 16.34 10.65
C LEU A 28 15.27 17.78 10.13
N THR A 29 14.04 18.28 10.24
CA THR A 29 13.71 19.69 10.00
C THR A 29 14.23 20.55 11.14
N GLU A 30 14.53 21.82 10.86
CA GLU A 30 15.11 22.78 11.82
C GLU A 30 14.41 22.87 13.19
N PRO A 31 13.06 22.94 13.29
CA PRO A 31 12.39 22.96 14.60
C PRO A 31 12.59 21.66 15.40
N LYS A 32 12.60 20.51 14.72
CA LYS A 32 12.86 19.21 15.36
C LYS A 32 14.33 19.07 15.78
N LEU A 33 15.23 19.67 15.02
CA LEU A 33 16.66 19.70 15.31
C LEU A 33 16.95 20.52 16.58
N ILE A 34 16.24 21.64 16.78
CA ILE A 34 16.33 22.46 18.00
C ILE A 34 15.82 21.66 19.22
N SER A 35 14.67 21.00 19.10
CA SER A 35 14.12 20.17 20.19
C SER A 35 15.08 19.04 20.57
N LEU A 36 15.56 18.28 19.57
CA LEU A 36 16.54 17.22 19.77
C LEU A 36 17.85 17.74 20.39
N TYR A 37 18.33 18.92 19.98
CA TYR A 37 19.53 19.53 20.55
C TYR A 37 19.40 19.73 22.06
N THR A 38 18.27 20.26 22.52
CA THR A 38 18.03 20.49 23.94
C THR A 38 17.98 19.18 24.73
N GLU A 39 17.35 18.14 24.18
CA GLU A 39 17.25 16.82 24.80
C GLU A 39 18.60 16.10 24.88
N LEU A 40 19.36 16.11 23.78
CA LEU A 40 20.72 15.53 23.75
C LEU A 40 21.68 16.28 24.67
N LYS A 41 21.49 17.60 24.88
CA LYS A 41 22.31 18.39 25.81
C LYS A 41 22.05 18.03 27.26
N ILE A 42 20.78 17.78 27.62
CA ILE A 42 20.40 17.28 28.95
C ILE A 42 21.01 15.90 29.16
N GLN A 43 20.92 15.03 28.15
CA GLN A 43 21.48 13.70 28.20
C GLN A 43 23.02 13.70 28.32
N ASP A 44 23.74 14.56 27.58
CA ASP A 44 25.19 14.69 27.69
C ASP A 44 25.62 15.06 29.11
N LYS A 45 24.88 15.97 29.76
CA LYS A 45 25.13 16.36 31.16
C LYS A 45 24.90 15.19 32.13
N GLU A 46 23.81 14.45 31.96
CA GLU A 46 23.49 13.29 32.80
C GLU A 46 24.51 12.16 32.64
N GLU A 47 24.98 11.89 31.41
CA GLU A 47 25.99 10.88 31.17
C GLU A 47 27.36 11.24 31.73
N ILE A 48 27.76 12.51 31.65
CA ILE A 48 29.00 12.97 32.28
C ILE A 48 28.91 12.84 33.80
N ALA A 49 27.78 13.23 34.40
CA ALA A 49 27.55 13.11 35.83
C ALA A 49 27.59 11.64 36.27
N TRP A 50 26.96 10.74 35.50
CA TRP A 50 27.05 9.29 35.75
C TRP A 50 28.48 8.77 35.62
N LYS A 51 29.24 9.16 34.58
CA LYS A 51 30.66 8.74 34.45
C LYS A 51 31.52 9.18 35.63
N GLN A 52 31.30 10.39 36.14
CA GLN A 52 31.99 10.89 37.34
C GLN A 52 31.62 10.10 38.60
N LEU A 53 30.36 9.69 38.74
CA LEU A 53 29.87 8.89 39.86
C LEU A 53 30.25 7.40 39.75
N SER A 54 30.30 6.86 38.54
CA SER A 54 30.70 5.48 38.22
C SER A 54 32.19 5.26 38.51
N GLY A 55 33.04 6.27 38.25
CA GLY A 55 34.45 6.28 38.67
C GLY A 55 34.67 6.19 40.19
N GLN A 56 33.64 6.41 41.02
CA GLN A 56 33.68 6.24 42.48
C GLN A 56 33.14 4.87 42.94
N ASN A 57 32.91 3.90 42.04
CA ASN A 57 32.38 2.56 42.33
C ASN A 57 31.02 2.54 43.06
N LYS A 58 30.22 3.60 42.92
CA LYS A 58 28.88 3.73 43.54
C LYS A 58 27.73 3.12 42.73
N ASP A 59 28.01 2.57 41.55
CA ASP A 59 27.03 1.93 40.67
C ASP A 59 27.50 0.51 40.29
N LYS A 60 27.42 -0.42 41.26
CA LYS A 60 27.84 -1.82 41.07
C LYS A 60 26.82 -2.64 40.28
N GLU A 61 25.57 -2.19 40.21
CA GLU A 61 24.45 -2.90 39.56
C GLU A 61 24.17 -2.40 38.13
N GLY A 62 24.81 -1.32 37.68
CA GLY A 62 24.65 -0.79 36.31
C GLY A 62 23.26 -0.24 36.00
N LEU A 63 22.43 -0.03 37.02
CA LEU A 63 21.04 0.40 36.89
C LEU A 63 20.95 1.80 36.26
N LYS A 64 21.81 2.72 36.69
CA LYS A 64 21.83 4.08 36.13
C LYS A 64 22.34 4.10 34.70
N GLU A 65 23.28 3.22 34.36
CA GLU A 65 23.74 3.08 32.97
C GLU A 65 22.61 2.56 32.06
N ALA A 66 21.88 1.54 32.51
CA ALA A 66 20.76 0.98 31.77
C ALA A 66 19.63 2.00 31.58
N GLU A 67 19.35 2.82 32.59
CA GLU A 67 18.38 3.91 32.51
C GLU A 67 18.78 4.98 31.47
N LEU A 68 20.05 5.44 31.49
CA LEU A 68 20.56 6.40 30.52
C LEU A 68 20.56 5.86 29.09
N ARG A 69 20.87 4.58 28.91
CA ARG A 69 20.76 3.88 27.61
C ARG A 69 19.32 3.81 27.13
N LYS A 70 18.37 3.45 28.00
CA LYS A 70 16.93 3.44 27.66
C LYS A 70 16.43 4.83 27.28
N LYS A 71 16.85 5.86 28.01
CA LYS A 71 16.52 7.26 27.70
C LYS A 71 17.08 7.69 26.33
N LEU A 72 18.31 7.30 25.98
CA LEU A 72 18.90 7.56 24.65
C LEU A 72 18.09 6.89 23.54
N ILE A 73 17.75 5.62 23.72
CA ILE A 73 16.97 4.85 22.76
C ILE A 73 15.58 5.46 22.58
N GLY A 74 14.94 5.90 23.67
CA GLY A 74 13.67 6.62 23.63
C GLY A 74 13.75 7.90 22.79
N ILE A 75 14.75 8.76 23.04
CA ILE A 75 14.99 9.98 22.26
C ILE A 75 15.25 9.62 20.79
N MET A 76 16.08 8.61 20.49
CA MET A 76 16.32 8.21 19.11
C MET A 76 15.06 7.68 18.41
N SER A 77 14.18 6.99 19.14
CA SER A 77 12.91 6.49 18.64
C SER A 77 11.92 7.63 18.31
N THR A 78 11.74 8.60 19.22
CA THR A 78 10.80 9.71 19.01
C THR A 78 11.13 10.57 17.80
N TYR A 79 12.42 10.67 17.45
CA TYR A 79 12.88 11.40 16.26
C TYR A 79 13.12 10.50 15.03
N GLY A 80 12.78 9.21 15.07
CA GLY A 80 12.88 8.30 13.92
C GLY A 80 14.33 8.00 13.48
N LEU A 81 15.27 8.00 14.43
CA LEU A 81 16.71 7.80 14.19
C LEU A 81 17.17 6.34 14.42
N LEU A 82 16.23 5.42 14.68
CA LEU A 82 16.50 4.03 15.09
C LEU A 82 16.49 3.00 13.94
N GLU A 83 15.93 3.32 12.77
CA GLU A 83 15.71 2.41 11.61
C GLU A 83 16.96 1.68 11.04
N HIS A 84 18.17 1.95 11.53
CA HIS A 84 19.42 1.34 11.03
C HIS A 84 20.12 0.46 12.08
N PHE A 85 19.43 0.07 13.16
CA PHE A 85 19.96 -0.80 14.23
C PHE A 85 19.26 -2.17 14.32
N ASP A 86 18.54 -2.57 13.26
CA ASP A 86 17.71 -3.78 13.19
C ASP A 86 18.43 -5.10 13.55
N GLU A 87 19.76 -5.15 13.48
CA GLU A 87 20.51 -6.37 13.81
C GLU A 87 20.72 -6.61 15.32
N THR A 88 20.21 -5.75 16.22
CA THR A 88 20.50 -5.86 17.67
C THR A 88 19.31 -5.70 18.63
N GLN A 89 18.05 -5.77 18.16
CA GLN A 89 16.90 -5.30 18.95
C GLN A 89 16.02 -6.42 19.52
N ASP A 90 16.05 -6.59 20.85
CA ASP A 90 15.00 -7.26 21.64
C ASP A 90 13.73 -6.39 21.70
N PRO A 91 12.56 -6.87 21.26
CA PRO A 91 11.29 -6.13 21.28
C PRO A 91 10.74 -5.78 22.67
N GLU A 92 11.23 -6.40 23.74
CA GLU A 92 10.70 -6.19 25.11
C GLU A 92 11.29 -4.96 25.83
N LYS A 93 12.35 -4.33 25.30
CA LYS A 93 13.00 -3.18 25.95
C LYS A 93 12.38 -1.83 25.60
N TYR A 94 11.41 -1.79 24.69
CA TYR A 94 10.64 -0.61 24.36
C TYR A 94 9.66 -0.30 25.51
N LYS A 95 9.89 0.79 26.23
CA LYS A 95 8.86 1.44 27.05
C LYS A 95 8.42 2.71 26.34
N ASP A 96 7.11 2.86 26.16
CA ASP A 96 6.51 4.05 25.57
C ASP A 96 6.82 5.29 26.42
N TYR A 97 7.42 6.29 25.80
CA TYR A 97 7.57 7.61 26.41
C TYR A 97 6.26 8.38 26.27
N LYS A 98 5.65 8.77 27.41
CA LYS A 98 4.49 9.69 27.41
C LYS A 98 4.96 11.10 27.10
N ALA A 99 4.56 11.61 25.94
CA ALA A 99 4.84 12.97 25.49
C ALA A 99 4.21 14.03 26.42
N PHE A 100 4.93 15.14 26.60
CA PHE A 100 4.48 16.35 27.29
C PHE A 100 3.24 16.93 26.58
N HIS A 101 2.13 17.07 27.32
CA HIS A 101 0.89 17.67 26.83
C HIS A 101 0.98 19.21 26.79
N GLY A 102 1.54 19.75 25.71
CA GLY A 102 1.28 21.11 25.24
C GLY A 102 0.42 21.05 23.95
N PRO A 103 -0.37 22.09 23.63
CA PRO A 103 -1.26 22.08 22.48
C PRO A 103 -0.42 22.19 21.19
N VAL A 104 0.04 21.05 20.70
CA VAL A 104 0.57 20.92 19.35
C VAL A 104 -0.61 20.91 18.39
N ASP A 105 -0.91 22.11 17.91
CA ASP A 105 -1.46 22.42 16.60
C ASP A 105 -1.70 21.21 15.69
N ASN A 106 -2.97 20.83 15.63
CA ASN A 106 -3.52 19.65 14.96
C ASN A 106 -3.57 19.83 13.42
N TYR A 107 -2.55 20.43 12.80
CA TYR A 107 -2.49 20.72 11.36
C TYR A 107 -2.15 19.50 10.48
N LYS A 108 -2.62 18.30 10.85
CA LYS A 108 -2.39 17.07 10.07
C LYS A 108 -3.56 16.09 9.96
N ASN A 109 -4.79 16.47 10.25
CA ASN A 109 -5.94 15.59 10.01
C ASN A 109 -6.77 16.03 8.80
N LYS A 110 -6.21 15.82 7.61
CA LYS A 110 -7.01 15.52 6.39
C LYS A 110 -6.74 14.09 5.90
N SER A 111 -6.33 13.19 6.80
CA SER A 111 -6.31 11.75 6.56
C SER A 111 -7.62 11.18 7.04
N LEU A 112 -8.63 11.11 6.16
CA LEU A 112 -9.94 10.56 6.48
C LEU A 112 -9.89 9.04 6.68
N PHE A 113 -8.93 8.37 6.01
CA PHE A 113 -8.71 6.93 6.07
C PHE A 113 -7.34 6.61 6.68
N LYS A 114 -7.16 5.38 7.19
CA LYS A 114 -5.86 4.91 7.73
C LYS A 114 -4.85 4.68 6.59
N ASP A 115 -5.32 4.21 5.42
CA ASP A 115 -4.47 4.01 4.25
C ASP A 115 -4.23 5.32 3.47
N LYS A 116 -2.94 5.66 3.26
CA LYS A 116 -2.50 6.77 2.42
C LYS A 116 -2.99 6.66 0.97
N LYS A 117 -3.12 5.44 0.42
CA LYS A 117 -3.63 5.23 -0.93
C LYS A 117 -5.11 5.57 -1.04
N LEU A 118 -5.91 5.20 -0.02
CA LEU A 118 -7.32 5.57 0.04
C LEU A 118 -7.49 7.09 0.12
N ASN A 119 -6.72 7.77 0.95
CA ASN A 119 -6.78 9.24 1.03
C ASN A 119 -6.48 9.90 -0.32
N ARG A 120 -5.49 9.41 -1.08
CA ARG A 120 -5.20 9.92 -2.44
C ARG A 120 -6.36 9.67 -3.41
N LEU A 121 -7.00 8.52 -3.32
CA LEU A 121 -8.15 8.18 -4.16
C LEU A 121 -9.37 9.05 -3.80
N TRP A 122 -9.54 9.34 -2.52
CA TRP A 122 -10.59 10.23 -2.02
C TRP A 122 -10.38 11.68 -2.44
N GLU A 123 -9.15 12.20 -2.36
CA GLU A 123 -8.81 13.53 -2.90
C GLU A 123 -9.14 13.63 -4.40
N LYS A 124 -8.88 12.57 -5.17
CA LYS A 124 -9.29 12.50 -6.58
C LYS A 124 -10.81 12.50 -6.73
N ALA A 125 -11.53 11.78 -5.87
CA ALA A 125 -12.99 11.75 -5.89
C ALA A 125 -13.61 13.12 -5.58
N GLU A 126 -13.08 13.86 -4.60
CA GLU A 126 -13.53 15.22 -4.26
C GLU A 126 -13.39 16.16 -5.47
N VAL A 127 -12.31 16.02 -6.24
CA VAL A 127 -12.05 16.83 -7.44
C VAL A 127 -12.86 16.34 -8.66
N ALA A 128 -13.26 15.07 -8.67
CA ALA A 128 -13.99 14.44 -9.77
C ALA A 128 -15.45 14.91 -9.91
N GLY A 129 -15.94 15.80 -9.04
CA GLY A 129 -17.21 16.52 -9.24
C GLY A 129 -18.48 15.70 -9.00
N PHE A 130 -18.42 14.68 -8.15
CA PHE A 130 -19.60 13.89 -7.76
C PHE A 130 -20.65 14.75 -7.05
N SER A 131 -21.92 14.34 -7.16
CA SER A 131 -23.00 14.88 -6.32
C SER A 131 -22.71 14.61 -4.83
N PRO A 132 -23.15 15.47 -3.89
CA PRO A 132 -22.97 15.22 -2.46
C PRO A 132 -23.51 13.84 -2.01
N ASP A 133 -24.60 13.37 -2.60
CA ASP A 133 -25.19 12.05 -2.28
C ASP A 133 -24.31 10.91 -2.80
N GLU A 134 -23.77 11.05 -4.01
CA GLU A 134 -22.85 10.08 -4.61
C GLU A 134 -21.52 10.02 -3.84
N LEU A 135 -21.04 11.18 -3.38
CA LEU A 135 -19.83 11.29 -2.58
C LEU A 135 -20.02 10.65 -1.21
N GLN A 136 -21.20 10.76 -0.60
CA GLN A 136 -21.53 10.07 0.65
C GLN A 136 -21.58 8.55 0.47
N ALA A 137 -22.24 8.05 -0.59
CA ALA A 137 -22.25 6.63 -0.91
C ALA A 137 -20.84 6.09 -1.22
N LEU A 138 -20.03 6.86 -1.94
CA LEU A 138 -18.64 6.53 -2.20
C LEU A 138 -17.82 6.49 -0.91
N LYS A 139 -18.05 7.42 0.02
CA LYS A 139 -17.39 7.43 1.32
C LYS A 139 -17.68 6.14 2.10
N GLU A 140 -18.93 5.69 2.10
CA GLU A 140 -19.33 4.43 2.73
C GLU A 140 -18.59 3.23 2.10
N GLU A 141 -18.50 3.18 0.77
CA GLU A 141 -17.75 2.15 0.05
C GLU A 141 -16.23 2.17 0.39
N PHE A 142 -15.65 3.35 0.57
CA PHE A 142 -14.27 3.50 1.03
C PHE A 142 -14.07 3.02 2.47
N MET A 143 -15.03 3.31 3.36
CA MET A 143 -15.02 2.81 4.74
C MET A 143 -15.12 1.28 4.76
N HIS A 144 -16.01 0.69 3.96
CA HIS A 144 -16.11 -0.76 3.83
C HIS A 144 -14.83 -1.40 3.25
N HIS A 145 -14.12 -0.71 2.36
CA HIS A 145 -12.81 -1.18 1.91
C HIS A 145 -11.78 -1.13 3.05
N GLN A 146 -11.75 -0.06 3.84
CA GLN A 146 -10.88 0.03 5.01
C GLN A 146 -11.17 -1.08 6.02
N GLU A 147 -12.45 -1.38 6.29
CA GLU A 147 -12.86 -2.50 7.14
C GLU A 147 -12.37 -3.84 6.59
N LYS A 148 -12.50 -4.08 5.27
CA LYS A 148 -11.98 -5.30 4.63
C LYS A 148 -10.47 -5.43 4.74
N VAL A 149 -9.74 -4.33 4.62
CA VAL A 149 -8.29 -4.27 4.79
C VAL A 149 -7.91 -4.59 6.24
N ASP A 150 -8.60 -3.97 7.20
CA ASP A 150 -8.36 -4.19 8.63
C ASP A 150 -8.63 -5.67 9.00
N LEU A 151 -9.73 -6.25 8.54
CA LEU A 151 -10.06 -7.68 8.71
C LEU A 151 -9.02 -8.61 8.05
N TYR A 152 -8.48 -8.23 6.89
CA TYR A 152 -7.42 -9.01 6.24
C TYR A 152 -6.13 -9.00 7.07
N TYR A 153 -5.76 -7.86 7.64
CA TYR A 153 -4.58 -7.76 8.52
C TYR A 153 -4.78 -8.51 9.84
N GLU A 154 -5.99 -8.49 10.42
CA GLU A 154 -6.33 -9.29 11.60
C GLU A 154 -6.19 -10.79 11.29
N LEU A 155 -6.77 -11.26 10.19
CA LEU A 155 -6.65 -12.66 9.77
C LEU A 155 -5.19 -13.04 9.47
N LEU A 156 -4.42 -12.14 8.85
CA LEU A 156 -3.00 -12.35 8.57
C LEU A 156 -2.20 -12.47 9.87
N ASP A 157 -2.49 -11.62 10.86
CA ASP A 157 -1.86 -11.65 12.18
C ASP A 157 -2.21 -12.95 12.92
N ASP A 158 -3.47 -13.39 12.89
CA ASP A 158 -3.91 -14.66 13.47
C ASP A 158 -3.22 -15.87 12.82
N VAL A 159 -3.14 -15.89 11.48
CA VAL A 159 -2.42 -16.94 10.75
C VAL A 159 -0.93 -16.90 11.09
N THR A 160 -0.33 -15.71 11.17
CA THR A 160 1.10 -15.55 11.49
C THR A 160 1.40 -15.95 12.93
N LYS A 161 0.55 -15.58 13.90
CA LYS A 161 0.67 -16.01 15.31
C LYS A 161 0.49 -17.52 15.45
N ASN A 162 -0.46 -18.11 14.74
CA ASN A 162 -0.70 -19.55 14.75
C ASN A 162 0.37 -20.35 14.00
N GLN A 163 1.05 -19.75 13.01
CA GLN A 163 2.25 -20.30 12.37
C GLN A 163 3.48 -20.14 13.26
N GLY A 164 3.67 -18.99 13.90
CA GLY A 164 4.76 -18.72 14.84
C GLY A 164 4.72 -19.63 16.07
N LYS A 165 3.53 -19.98 16.57
CA LYS A 165 3.38 -21.04 17.59
C LYS A 165 3.79 -22.42 17.07
N ARG A 166 3.50 -22.76 15.81
CA ARG A 166 3.88 -24.05 15.20
C ARG A 166 5.38 -24.15 14.91
N ASP A 167 6.02 -23.07 14.47
CA ASP A 167 7.48 -23.02 14.25
C ASP A 167 8.28 -22.91 15.57
N GLN A 168 7.66 -22.52 16.69
CA GLN A 168 8.26 -22.67 18.02
C GLN A 168 8.39 -24.15 18.45
N HIS A 169 7.70 -25.08 17.76
CA HIS A 169 7.69 -26.50 18.07
C HIS A 169 8.55 -27.35 17.11
N VAL A 170 9.54 -26.78 16.42
CA VAL A 170 10.43 -27.57 15.52
C VAL A 170 11.20 -28.69 16.26
N ASN A 171 11.20 -28.71 17.61
CA ASN A 171 11.68 -29.83 18.43
C ASN A 171 10.91 -30.01 19.76
N ALA A 172 9.69 -29.46 19.89
CA ALA A 172 8.91 -29.66 21.11
C ALA A 172 8.12 -30.97 21.00
N VAL A 173 8.22 -31.84 22.01
CA VAL A 173 7.37 -33.02 22.09
C VAL A 173 5.95 -32.51 22.29
N ASN A 174 5.06 -32.83 21.35
CA ASN A 174 3.67 -32.38 21.39
C ASN A 174 2.94 -33.08 22.54
N GLU A 175 2.77 -32.38 23.67
CA GLU A 175 2.20 -32.91 24.91
C GLU A 175 0.76 -33.43 24.71
N ASP A 176 0.00 -32.81 23.80
CA ASP A 176 -1.35 -33.25 23.41
C ASP A 176 -1.33 -34.56 22.59
N GLU A 177 -0.23 -34.85 21.88
CA GLU A 177 -0.03 -36.15 21.22
C GLU A 177 0.46 -37.23 22.21
N ILE A 178 1.14 -36.85 23.31
CA ILE A 178 1.59 -37.80 24.35
C ILE A 178 0.39 -38.46 25.03
N GLU A 179 -0.69 -37.72 25.29
CA GLU A 179 -1.92 -38.29 25.86
C GLU A 179 -2.56 -39.31 24.89
N LYS A 180 -2.52 -39.04 23.58
CA LYS A 180 -3.00 -39.98 22.54
C LYS A 180 -2.15 -41.24 22.39
N PHE A 181 -0.85 -41.20 22.71
CA PHE A 181 0.02 -42.40 22.65
C PHE A 181 -0.33 -43.45 23.72
N ASN A 182 -1.07 -43.07 24.77
CA ASN A 182 -1.56 -44.00 25.79
C ASN A 182 -2.94 -44.60 25.46
N GLU A 183 -3.59 -44.13 24.39
CA GLU A 183 -4.83 -44.70 23.86
C GLU A 183 -4.51 -45.59 22.65
N ILE A 184 -5.02 -46.82 22.61
CA ILE A 184 -4.90 -47.69 21.44
C ILE A 184 -5.91 -47.20 20.38
N GLY A 185 -5.57 -46.12 19.68
CA GLY A 185 -6.29 -45.72 18.46
C GLY A 185 -5.97 -46.65 17.29
N THR A 186 -6.92 -46.86 16.39
CA THR A 186 -6.65 -47.61 15.15
C THR A 186 -5.80 -46.75 14.21
N ALA A 187 -5.03 -47.36 13.31
CA ALA A 187 -4.18 -46.63 12.36
C ALA A 187 -4.97 -45.64 11.47
N GLU A 188 -6.26 -45.86 11.32
CA GLU A 188 -7.20 -45.02 10.57
C GLU A 188 -7.51 -43.71 11.33
N ASP A 189 -7.71 -43.77 12.65
CA ASP A 189 -8.01 -42.60 13.51
C ASP A 189 -6.85 -41.60 13.57
N LEU A 190 -5.60 -42.10 13.52
CA LEU A 190 -4.39 -41.29 13.49
C LEU A 190 -4.14 -40.64 12.11
N ALA A 191 -4.52 -41.35 11.03
CA ALA A 191 -4.43 -40.81 9.68
C ALA A 191 -5.47 -39.69 9.45
N ASP A 192 -6.70 -39.87 9.93
CA ASP A 192 -7.77 -38.87 9.85
C ASP A 192 -7.43 -37.60 10.63
N SER A 193 -6.87 -37.72 11.83
CA SER A 193 -6.45 -36.57 12.64
C SER A 193 -5.36 -35.72 11.94
N ARG A 194 -4.44 -36.37 11.24
CA ARG A 194 -3.36 -35.69 10.49
C ARG A 194 -3.85 -35.08 9.19
N ALA A 195 -4.78 -35.76 8.50
CA ALA A 195 -5.46 -35.24 7.32
C ALA A 195 -6.29 -33.99 7.65
N GLN A 196 -7.05 -34.01 8.75
CA GLN A 196 -7.85 -32.87 9.21
C GLN A 196 -7.01 -31.61 9.50
N LYS A 197 -5.87 -31.75 10.21
CA LYS A 197 -4.96 -30.62 10.47
C LYS A 197 -4.34 -30.06 9.18
N HIS A 198 -4.07 -30.93 8.20
CA HIS A 198 -3.57 -30.53 6.90
C HIS A 198 -4.66 -29.77 6.13
N ASP A 199 -5.88 -30.31 6.05
CA ASP A 199 -7.00 -29.66 5.36
C ASP A 199 -7.32 -28.30 5.96
N GLU A 200 -7.34 -28.16 7.29
CA GLU A 200 -7.57 -26.89 7.98
C GLU A 200 -6.51 -25.82 7.62
N TYR A 201 -5.24 -26.22 7.44
CA TYR A 201 -4.19 -25.32 6.98
C TYR A 201 -4.40 -24.86 5.53
N TYR A 202 -4.77 -25.78 4.63
CA TYR A 202 -5.05 -25.43 3.24
C TYR A 202 -6.31 -24.56 3.12
N HIS A 203 -7.34 -24.81 3.94
CA HIS A 203 -8.52 -23.97 4.03
C HIS A 203 -8.16 -22.55 4.51
N ALA A 204 -7.47 -22.40 5.63
CA ALA A 204 -7.05 -21.10 6.13
C ALA A 204 -6.15 -20.32 5.14
N ALA A 205 -5.22 -21.02 4.47
CA ALA A 205 -4.36 -20.42 3.45
C ALA A 205 -5.13 -20.00 2.19
N ASN A 206 -6.14 -20.78 1.77
CA ASN A 206 -7.01 -20.44 0.65
C ASN A 206 -7.93 -19.25 1.01
N ASP A 207 -8.50 -19.24 2.21
CA ASP A 207 -9.31 -18.13 2.71
C ASP A 207 -8.50 -16.83 2.73
N LEU A 208 -7.25 -16.87 3.20
CA LEU A 208 -6.37 -15.70 3.20
C LEU A 208 -6.11 -15.19 1.77
N ARG A 209 -5.89 -16.09 0.81
CA ARG A 209 -5.70 -15.73 -0.61
C ARG A 209 -6.97 -15.13 -1.20
N GLU A 210 -8.13 -15.70 -0.89
CA GLU A 210 -9.42 -15.19 -1.35
C GLU A 210 -9.69 -13.79 -0.80
N LYS A 211 -9.48 -13.57 0.50
CA LYS A 211 -9.62 -12.25 1.13
C LYS A 211 -8.63 -11.24 0.55
N HIS A 212 -7.38 -11.62 0.30
CA HIS A 212 -6.40 -10.76 -0.35
C HIS A 212 -6.86 -10.33 -1.75
N ARG A 213 -7.40 -11.27 -2.54
CA ARG A 213 -7.96 -10.99 -3.86
C ARG A 213 -9.17 -10.07 -3.76
N ALA A 214 -10.08 -10.31 -2.81
CA ALA A 214 -11.26 -9.48 -2.60
C ALA A 214 -10.90 -8.03 -2.19
N VAL A 215 -9.87 -7.85 -1.35
CA VAL A 215 -9.33 -6.54 -1.00
C VAL A 215 -8.82 -5.84 -2.26
N ARG A 216 -7.97 -6.51 -3.05
CA ARG A 216 -7.45 -5.95 -4.30
C ARG A 216 -8.56 -5.57 -5.29
N ASP A 217 -9.50 -6.48 -5.54
CA ASP A 217 -10.60 -6.26 -6.49
C ASP A 217 -11.50 -5.10 -6.04
N SER A 218 -11.73 -4.95 -4.72
CA SER A 218 -12.48 -3.82 -4.18
C SER A 218 -11.74 -2.48 -4.31
N PHE A 219 -10.42 -2.46 -4.16
CA PHE A 219 -9.60 -1.27 -4.43
C PHE A 219 -9.67 -0.88 -5.91
N ASP A 220 -9.47 -1.85 -6.81
CA ASP A 220 -9.54 -1.63 -8.26
C ASP A 220 -10.94 -1.18 -8.71
N ARG A 221 -12.00 -1.59 -7.99
CA ARG A 221 -13.37 -1.08 -8.19
C ARG A 221 -13.48 0.38 -7.75
N LEU A 222 -12.99 0.73 -6.56
CA LEU A 222 -13.00 2.12 -6.07
C LEU A 222 -12.19 3.03 -7.00
N GLU A 223 -11.04 2.58 -7.51
CA GLU A 223 -10.23 3.33 -8.46
C GLU A 223 -10.99 3.59 -9.76
N ARG A 224 -11.72 2.59 -10.26
CA ARG A 224 -12.57 2.76 -11.45
C ARG A 224 -13.76 3.69 -11.21
N ILE A 225 -14.39 3.65 -10.04
CA ILE A 225 -15.53 4.53 -9.73
C ILE A 225 -15.03 5.97 -9.59
N THR A 226 -13.97 6.20 -8.82
CA THR A 226 -13.37 7.54 -8.66
C THR A 226 -12.88 8.13 -9.97
N ALA A 227 -12.33 7.30 -10.86
CA ALA A 227 -11.91 7.72 -12.20
C ALA A 227 -13.07 7.95 -13.19
N LYS A 228 -14.33 7.73 -12.81
CA LYS A 228 -15.53 7.92 -13.64
C LYS A 228 -16.41 9.09 -13.21
N GLY A 229 -15.95 9.94 -12.27
CA GLY A 229 -16.75 11.07 -11.82
C GLY A 229 -17.14 12.07 -12.93
N PRO A 230 -18.11 12.96 -12.71
CA PRO A 230 -18.59 13.91 -13.71
C PRO A 230 -17.51 14.84 -14.31
N ASN A 231 -16.46 15.17 -13.55
CA ASN A 231 -15.27 15.90 -14.00
C ASN A 231 -14.08 14.98 -14.29
N SER A 232 -14.25 13.66 -14.14
CA SER A 232 -13.28 12.73 -14.67
C SER A 232 -13.21 12.91 -16.18
N GLN A 233 -12.05 12.62 -16.78
CA GLN A 233 -11.93 12.65 -18.24
C GLN A 233 -13.08 11.80 -18.80
N ASP A 234 -14.01 12.41 -19.54
CA ASP A 234 -15.21 11.75 -20.10
C ASP A 234 -14.88 10.43 -20.85
N PHE A 235 -13.61 10.29 -21.25
CA PHE A 235 -13.04 9.15 -21.95
C PHE A 235 -11.74 8.72 -21.25
N VAL A 236 -11.46 7.42 -21.16
CA VAL A 236 -10.21 6.82 -20.66
C VAL A 236 -9.11 6.87 -21.71
N GLU A 237 -9.47 6.72 -22.99
CA GLU A 237 -8.53 6.70 -24.10
C GLU A 237 -8.04 8.13 -24.46
N PRO A 238 -6.72 8.42 -24.39
CA PRO A 238 -6.19 9.77 -24.64
C PRO A 238 -6.53 10.34 -26.02
N LYS A 239 -6.63 9.47 -27.04
CA LYS A 239 -7.01 9.88 -28.40
C LYS A 239 -8.45 10.38 -28.46
N VAL A 240 -9.37 9.66 -27.81
CA VAL A 240 -10.79 10.03 -27.75
C VAL A 240 -10.98 11.30 -26.91
N GLN A 241 -10.22 11.44 -25.82
CA GLN A 241 -10.16 12.69 -25.06
C GLN A 241 -9.70 13.88 -25.92
N GLY A 242 -8.67 13.67 -26.76
CA GLY A 242 -8.18 14.68 -27.69
C GLY A 242 -9.26 15.14 -28.66
N LEU A 243 -9.94 14.18 -29.30
CA LEU A 243 -11.05 14.44 -30.21
C LEU A 243 -12.21 15.18 -29.50
N TRP A 244 -12.55 14.78 -28.27
CA TRP A 244 -13.59 15.47 -27.50
C TRP A 244 -13.22 16.91 -27.15
N LYS A 245 -11.97 17.18 -26.76
CA LYS A 245 -11.50 18.54 -26.50
C LYS A 245 -11.54 19.42 -27.74
N VAL A 246 -11.15 18.88 -28.89
CA VAL A 246 -11.26 19.60 -30.18
C VAL A 246 -12.73 19.85 -30.49
N ALA A 247 -13.60 18.87 -30.30
CA ALA A 247 -15.04 19.01 -30.54
C ALA A 247 -15.70 20.08 -29.64
N VAL A 248 -15.39 20.09 -28.34
CA VAL A 248 -15.92 21.11 -27.40
C VAL A 248 -15.43 22.52 -27.75
N ASN A 249 -14.23 22.64 -28.31
CA ASN A 249 -13.67 23.92 -28.75
C ASN A 249 -14.13 24.35 -30.16
N SER A 250 -14.83 23.49 -30.89
CA SER A 250 -15.40 23.81 -32.21
C SER A 250 -16.88 24.18 -32.10
N ASP A 251 -17.40 24.85 -33.14
CA ASP A 251 -18.74 25.42 -33.15
C ASP A 251 -19.85 24.38 -33.42
N PHE A 252 -19.92 23.34 -32.58
CA PHE A 252 -21.02 22.36 -32.61
C PHE A 252 -22.23 22.85 -31.81
N SER A 253 -23.43 22.50 -32.29
CA SER A 253 -24.66 22.66 -31.52
C SER A 253 -24.65 21.75 -30.27
N PRO A 254 -25.31 22.12 -29.16
CA PRO A 254 -25.43 21.24 -27.98
C PRO A 254 -25.98 19.85 -28.30
N ASP A 255 -26.92 19.74 -29.24
CA ASP A 255 -27.50 18.46 -29.67
C ASP A 255 -26.50 17.63 -30.50
N GLU A 256 -25.69 18.29 -31.32
CA GLU A 256 -24.64 17.64 -32.11
C GLU A 256 -23.50 17.15 -31.20
N LEU A 257 -23.12 17.94 -30.20
CA LEU A 257 -22.16 17.53 -29.17
C LEU A 257 -22.67 16.32 -28.38
N ALA A 258 -23.96 16.28 -28.03
CA ALA A 258 -24.54 15.12 -27.36
C ALA A 258 -24.48 13.86 -28.25
N SER A 259 -24.83 13.98 -29.54
CA SER A 259 -24.72 12.89 -30.50
C SER A 259 -23.26 12.42 -30.67
N LEU A 260 -22.33 13.36 -30.79
CA LEU A 260 -20.91 13.08 -30.92
C LEU A 260 -20.32 12.42 -29.66
N LYS A 261 -20.75 12.85 -28.47
CA LYS A 261 -20.36 12.23 -27.20
C LYS A 261 -20.76 10.76 -27.18
N VAL A 262 -21.97 10.43 -27.61
CA VAL A 262 -22.43 9.04 -27.74
C VAL A 262 -21.56 8.26 -28.73
N GLU A 263 -21.27 8.80 -29.91
CA GLU A 263 -20.43 8.13 -30.90
C GLU A 263 -19.00 7.89 -30.39
N LEU A 264 -18.39 8.85 -29.68
CA LEU A 264 -17.08 8.70 -29.07
C LEU A 264 -17.07 7.65 -27.95
N LEU A 265 -18.14 7.55 -27.16
CA LEU A 265 -18.29 6.48 -26.15
C LEU A 265 -18.39 5.09 -26.79
N HIS A 266 -19.03 4.99 -27.96
CA HIS A 266 -19.07 3.76 -28.74
C HIS A 266 -17.69 3.39 -29.31
N LEU A 267 -16.93 4.38 -29.79
CA LEU A 267 -15.56 4.18 -30.25
C LEU A 267 -14.67 3.68 -29.10
N GLU A 268 -14.77 4.30 -27.93
CA GLU A 268 -14.04 3.89 -26.72
C GLU A 268 -14.40 2.47 -26.29
N SER A 269 -15.69 2.14 -26.23
CA SER A 269 -16.16 0.79 -25.88
C SER A 269 -15.60 -0.28 -26.83
N ARG A 270 -15.50 0.04 -28.13
CA ARG A 270 -14.91 -0.84 -29.13
C ARG A 270 -13.38 -0.95 -28.98
N LEU A 271 -12.69 0.14 -28.65
CA LEU A 271 -11.25 0.14 -28.36
C LEU A 271 -10.90 -0.71 -27.13
N LEU A 272 -11.67 -0.57 -26.05
CA LEU A 272 -11.51 -1.39 -24.86
C LEU A 272 -11.74 -2.88 -25.16
N LYS A 273 -12.78 -3.20 -25.95
CA LYS A 273 -13.02 -4.57 -26.40
C LYS A 273 -11.87 -5.11 -27.26
N LEU A 274 -11.32 -4.30 -28.16
CA LEU A 274 -10.15 -4.66 -28.97
C LEU A 274 -8.91 -4.93 -28.11
N ARG A 275 -8.65 -4.08 -27.12
CA ARG A 275 -7.56 -4.28 -26.15
C ARG A 275 -7.73 -5.56 -25.35
N HIS A 276 -8.95 -5.88 -24.91
CA HIS A 276 -9.25 -7.13 -24.23
C HIS A 276 -8.98 -8.34 -25.13
N MET A 277 -9.48 -8.35 -26.38
CA MET A 277 -9.19 -9.42 -27.34
C MET A 277 -7.68 -9.58 -27.59
N ASN A 278 -6.93 -8.48 -27.71
CA ASN A 278 -5.48 -8.53 -27.85
C ASN A 278 -4.78 -9.16 -26.62
N ALA A 279 -5.23 -8.83 -25.42
CA ALA A 279 -4.69 -9.40 -24.18
C ALA A 279 -5.00 -10.90 -24.07
N GLU A 280 -6.23 -11.33 -24.36
CA GLU A 280 -6.61 -12.74 -24.39
C GLU A 280 -5.83 -13.54 -25.44
N HIS A 281 -5.59 -12.94 -26.61
CA HIS A 281 -4.77 -13.53 -27.65
C HIS A 281 -3.32 -13.71 -27.21
N ALA A 282 -2.72 -12.69 -26.58
CA ALA A 282 -1.36 -12.76 -26.05
C ALA A 282 -1.20 -13.87 -24.99
N ILE A 283 -2.16 -13.97 -24.05
CA ILE A 283 -2.18 -15.03 -23.04
C ILE A 283 -2.33 -16.42 -23.69
N SER A 284 -3.20 -16.54 -24.69
CA SER A 284 -3.41 -17.80 -25.42
C SER A 284 -2.16 -18.24 -26.17
N LEU A 285 -1.42 -17.28 -26.76
CA LEU A 285 -0.17 -17.51 -27.46
C LEU A 285 0.95 -17.94 -26.50
N GLU A 286 1.04 -17.35 -25.31
CA GLU A 286 1.98 -17.76 -24.27
C GLU A 286 1.70 -19.17 -23.75
N LYS A 287 0.42 -19.49 -23.48
CA LYS A 287 0.00 -20.85 -23.13
C LYS A 287 0.33 -21.86 -24.22
N TYR A 288 0.16 -21.48 -25.49
CA TYR A 288 0.52 -22.34 -26.63
C TYR A 288 2.02 -22.61 -26.70
N LYS A 289 2.88 -21.58 -26.52
CA LYS A 289 4.34 -21.75 -26.46
C LYS A 289 4.78 -22.70 -25.35
N GLN A 290 4.09 -22.67 -24.20
CA GLN A 290 4.35 -23.56 -23.08
C GLN A 290 3.82 -24.99 -23.33
N SER A 291 2.74 -25.16 -24.11
CA SER A 291 2.13 -26.45 -24.43
C SER A 291 2.43 -26.89 -25.88
N SER A 292 3.60 -27.49 -26.13
CA SER A 292 4.15 -27.72 -27.49
C SER A 292 3.43 -28.77 -28.38
N LYS A 293 2.19 -29.21 -28.09
CA LYS A 293 1.59 -30.41 -28.73
C LYS A 293 0.08 -30.37 -29.02
N HIS A 294 -0.48 -29.30 -29.59
CA HIS A 294 -1.84 -29.39 -30.15
C HIS A 294 -2.03 -28.53 -31.41
N LEU A 295 -2.30 -29.16 -32.55
CA LEU A 295 -2.66 -28.47 -33.80
C LEU A 295 -3.99 -27.71 -33.69
N ASP A 296 -4.99 -28.25 -32.98
CA ASP A 296 -6.31 -27.60 -32.85
C ASP A 296 -6.28 -26.27 -32.10
N LYS A 297 -5.25 -26.04 -31.26
CA LYS A 297 -5.04 -24.74 -30.59
C LYS A 297 -4.51 -23.69 -31.55
N HIS A 298 -3.76 -24.09 -32.59
CA HIS A 298 -3.21 -23.17 -33.59
C HIS A 298 -4.33 -22.56 -34.45
N GLU A 299 -5.33 -23.35 -34.86
CA GLU A 299 -6.46 -22.85 -35.64
C GLU A 299 -7.29 -21.83 -34.84
N LYS A 300 -7.55 -22.09 -33.56
CA LYS A 300 -8.25 -21.15 -32.68
C LYS A 300 -7.49 -19.83 -32.50
N ILE A 301 -6.17 -19.88 -32.35
CA ILE A 301 -5.30 -18.69 -32.25
C ILE A 301 -5.37 -17.90 -33.56
N SER A 302 -5.22 -18.56 -34.72
CA SER A 302 -5.32 -17.93 -36.03
C SER A 302 -6.68 -17.27 -36.27
N MET A 303 -7.79 -17.94 -35.92
CA MET A 303 -9.13 -17.36 -36.01
C MET A 303 -9.30 -16.13 -35.11
N MET A 304 -8.67 -16.13 -33.93
CA MET A 304 -8.67 -15.00 -33.01
C MET A 304 -7.88 -13.82 -33.58
N GLU A 305 -6.72 -14.05 -34.19
CA GLU A 305 -5.95 -13.03 -34.90
C GLU A 305 -6.75 -12.38 -36.03
N ASP A 306 -7.45 -13.18 -36.84
CA ASP A 306 -8.26 -12.67 -37.95
C ASP A 306 -9.44 -11.85 -37.46
N ASN A 307 -10.06 -12.24 -36.34
CA ASN A 307 -11.09 -11.43 -35.71
C ASN A 307 -10.52 -10.10 -35.18
N ILE A 308 -9.37 -10.14 -34.51
CA ILE A 308 -8.67 -8.93 -34.04
C ILE A 308 -8.37 -7.98 -35.21
N LYS A 309 -7.83 -8.49 -36.34
CA LYS A 309 -7.57 -7.68 -37.54
C LYS A 309 -8.85 -7.04 -38.09
N LYS A 310 -9.96 -7.79 -38.15
CA LYS A 310 -11.26 -7.27 -38.60
C LYS A 310 -11.79 -6.18 -37.68
N GLN A 311 -11.70 -6.38 -36.36
CA GLN A 311 -12.16 -5.41 -35.37
C GLN A 311 -11.27 -4.16 -35.35
N SER A 312 -9.95 -4.33 -35.51
CA SER A 312 -8.99 -3.21 -35.62
C SER A 312 -9.33 -2.31 -36.81
N ARG A 313 -9.55 -2.87 -38.00
CA ARG A 313 -9.94 -2.09 -39.19
C ARG A 313 -11.27 -1.36 -39.01
N LYS A 314 -12.24 -1.97 -38.32
CA LYS A 314 -13.54 -1.33 -38.02
C LYS A 314 -13.38 -0.15 -37.06
N VAL A 315 -12.54 -0.30 -36.04
CA VAL A 315 -12.25 0.76 -35.07
C VAL A 315 -11.49 1.90 -35.73
N GLU A 316 -10.49 1.58 -36.55
CA GLU A 316 -9.70 2.56 -37.30
C GLU A 316 -10.58 3.37 -38.25
N LYS A 317 -11.47 2.72 -39.01
CA LYS A 317 -12.43 3.42 -39.87
C LYS A 317 -13.35 4.35 -39.08
N LEU A 318 -13.91 3.89 -37.96
CA LEU A 318 -14.75 4.75 -37.12
C LEU A 318 -13.98 5.94 -36.53
N HIS A 319 -12.72 5.72 -36.14
CA HIS A 319 -11.85 6.78 -35.67
C HIS A 319 -11.62 7.83 -36.76
N GLU A 320 -11.21 7.41 -37.96
CA GLU A 320 -11.00 8.32 -39.09
C GLU A 320 -12.27 9.10 -39.47
N ASP A 321 -13.44 8.43 -39.47
CA ASP A 321 -14.71 9.07 -39.81
C ASP A 321 -15.10 10.15 -38.79
N LEU A 322 -14.88 9.88 -37.49
CA LEU A 322 -15.10 10.84 -36.41
C LEU A 322 -14.09 11.98 -36.43
N GLU A 323 -12.82 11.66 -36.63
CA GLU A 323 -11.72 12.61 -36.73
C GLU A 323 -11.96 13.60 -37.88
N LYS A 324 -12.28 13.11 -39.08
CA LYS A 324 -12.63 13.96 -40.23
C LYS A 324 -13.85 14.83 -39.97
N ARG A 325 -14.87 14.31 -39.29
CA ARG A 325 -16.08 15.09 -38.97
C ARG A 325 -15.77 16.22 -38.00
N ILE A 326 -15.00 15.93 -36.94
CA ILE A 326 -14.61 16.91 -35.92
C ILE A 326 -13.72 18.00 -36.54
N PHE A 327 -12.69 17.62 -37.30
CA PHE A 327 -11.78 18.60 -37.88
C PHE A 327 -12.44 19.46 -38.95
N LYS A 328 -13.36 18.90 -39.76
CA LYS A 328 -14.13 19.69 -40.74
C LYS A 328 -14.96 20.80 -40.06
N HIS A 329 -15.50 20.54 -38.87
CA HIS A 329 -16.24 21.54 -38.09
C HIS A 329 -15.34 22.52 -37.34
N SER A 330 -14.07 22.18 -37.10
CA SER A 330 -13.10 23.13 -36.51
C SER A 330 -12.43 24.06 -37.53
N GLU A 331 -12.47 23.71 -38.82
CA GLU A 331 -11.90 24.51 -39.93
C GLU A 331 -12.92 25.47 -40.58
N LEU A 332 -14.20 25.33 -40.24
CA LEU A 332 -15.29 26.25 -40.58
C LEU A 332 -15.43 27.29 -39.47
#